data_AF-A0A552RF53-F1
#
_entry.id   AF-A0A552RF53-F1
#
_cell.length_a   1.000
_cell.length_b   1.000
_cell.length_c   1.000
_cell.angle_alpha   90.00
_cell.angle_beta   90.00
_cell.angle_gamma   90.00
#
_symmetry.space_group_name_H-M   'P 1'
#
loop_
_entity.id
_entity.type
_entity.pdbx_description
1 polymer ?
#
loop_
_entity_poly.entity_id
_entity_poly.type
_entity_poly.pdbx_seq_one_letter_code
_entity_poly.pdbx_strand_id
1 'polypeptide(L)'
;MKSLYARSTSLKPSIRRAAVVLFSAVTVIGIFSSPAQAGSYTSYMKGVQPGFESTRWREETSATTTTIKFTGCTSDGSVVNVTMAKDIGGAPDTYYTKAAYTKCLESSTSTSTGTWNDHGAGSYYFIVNDGGFSVVSVKSLTVSW
;
A
#
# COMPACT_ATOMS: atom_id res chain seq x y z
N MET A 1 -13.97 12.58 95.61
CA MET A 1 -13.36 12.98 94.33
C MET A 1 -14.37 12.77 93.20
N LYS A 2 -14.55 13.82 92.38
CA LYS A 2 -15.00 13.87 90.98
C LYS A 2 -16.27 13.10 90.56
N SER A 3 -17.28 13.93 90.27
CA SER A 3 -18.50 13.67 89.52
C SER A 3 -18.25 13.60 88.00
N LEU A 4 -19.34 13.34 87.28
CA LEU A 4 -19.63 13.55 85.85
C LEU A 4 -19.44 12.29 84.96
N TYR A 5 -20.31 11.94 84.01
CA TYR A 5 -21.47 12.61 83.42
C TYR A 5 -22.27 11.62 82.56
N ALA A 6 -23.51 11.99 82.26
CA ALA A 6 -24.44 11.31 81.37
C ALA A 6 -24.12 11.49 79.87
N ARG A 7 -24.70 10.59 79.07
CA ARG A 7 -24.61 10.42 77.61
C ARG A 7 -25.45 11.44 76.83
N SER A 8 -24.96 11.84 75.65
CA SER A 8 -25.75 12.37 74.53
C SER A 8 -25.19 11.88 73.18
N THR A 9 -26.10 11.59 72.24
CA THR A 9 -25.93 10.99 70.90
C THR A 9 -25.68 12.03 69.78
N SER A 10 -24.97 11.68 68.70
CA SER A 10 -25.10 12.37 67.39
C SER A 10 -24.60 11.57 66.17
N LEU A 11 -25.15 11.91 65.00
CA LEU A 11 -25.18 11.25 63.68
C LEU A 11 -23.85 11.25 62.88
N LYS A 12 -23.73 10.30 61.95
CA LYS A 12 -22.67 10.20 60.90
C LYS A 12 -23.08 10.88 59.58
N PRO A 13 -22.14 11.55 58.90
CA PRO A 13 -22.16 11.67 57.43
C PRO A 13 -20.91 11.08 56.76
N SER A 14 -21.12 10.52 55.56
CA SER A 14 -20.15 9.86 54.69
C SER A 14 -19.43 10.86 53.77
N ILE A 15 -18.10 10.79 53.77
CA ILE A 15 -17.17 11.59 52.95
C ILE A 15 -16.89 10.83 51.64
N ARG A 16 -17.02 11.46 50.46
CA ARG A 16 -16.19 11.15 49.26
C ARG A 16 -15.99 12.35 48.30
N ARG A 17 -14.78 12.95 48.41
CA ARG A 17 -13.81 13.38 47.37
C ARG A 17 -14.22 14.31 46.20
N ALA A 18 -13.67 15.54 46.27
CA ALA A 18 -13.03 16.41 45.25
C ALA A 18 -12.62 15.74 43.90
N ALA A 19 -12.42 16.41 42.75
CA ALA A 19 -12.49 17.81 42.27
C ALA A 19 -12.27 17.82 40.72
N VAL A 20 -12.29 19.02 40.13
CA VAL A 20 -11.61 19.49 38.89
C VAL A 20 -12.48 19.71 37.63
N VAL A 21 -12.17 20.84 37.00
CA VAL A 21 -12.83 21.69 35.99
C VAL A 21 -12.44 21.27 34.56
N LEU A 22 -13.16 21.71 33.51
CA LEU A 22 -12.64 22.41 32.29
C LEU A 22 -13.38 22.11 30.95
N PHE A 23 -13.72 23.22 30.28
CA PHE A 23 -13.85 23.50 28.83
C PHE A 23 -14.54 22.49 27.89
N SER A 24 -15.71 22.87 27.38
CA SER A 24 -16.34 22.32 26.18
C SER A 24 -15.65 22.86 24.91
N ALA A 25 -14.83 22.03 24.26
CA ALA A 25 -14.38 22.25 22.89
C ALA A 25 -15.19 21.35 21.94
N VAL A 26 -15.97 21.95 21.04
CA VAL A 26 -16.62 21.23 19.93
C VAL A 26 -15.55 20.94 18.88
N THR A 27 -15.17 19.67 18.71
CA THR A 27 -14.33 19.22 17.61
C THR A 27 -15.18 19.07 16.34
N VAL A 28 -14.87 19.88 15.32
CA VAL A 28 -15.38 19.69 13.96
C VAL A 28 -14.84 18.37 13.42
N ILE A 29 -15.72 17.40 13.14
CA ILE A 29 -15.38 16.18 12.40
C ILE A 29 -15.22 16.58 10.93
N GLY A 30 -14.02 16.98 10.55
CA GLY A 30 -13.64 17.07 9.14
C GLY A 30 -13.54 15.66 8.59
N ILE A 31 -14.49 15.26 7.76
CA ILE A 31 -14.32 14.07 6.92
C ILE A 31 -13.31 14.49 5.85
N PHE A 32 -12.03 14.29 6.13
CA PHE A 32 -11.03 14.31 5.09
C PHE A 32 -11.31 13.10 4.20
N SER A 33 -12.07 13.27 3.12
CA SER A 33 -11.89 12.42 1.95
C SER A 33 -10.45 12.65 1.52
N SER A 34 -9.54 11.82 2.01
CA SER A 34 -8.18 11.76 1.49
C SER A 34 -8.34 11.62 -0.02
N PRO A 35 -7.72 12.48 -0.85
CA PRO A 35 -7.69 12.20 -2.27
C PRO A 35 -7.13 10.79 -2.42
N ALA A 36 -7.72 9.98 -3.31
CA ALA A 36 -7.07 8.75 -3.77
C ALA A 36 -5.68 9.18 -4.26
N GLN A 37 -4.66 8.92 -3.44
CA GLN A 37 -3.31 9.34 -3.73
C GLN A 37 -2.82 8.39 -4.81
N ALA A 38 -3.00 8.82 -6.07
CA ALA A 38 -2.39 8.15 -7.20
C ALA A 38 -0.87 8.22 -7.01
N GLY A 39 -0.24 7.06 -6.85
CA GLY A 39 1.19 6.92 -6.68
C GLY A 39 1.86 6.61 -8.00
N SER A 40 3.10 7.03 -8.16
CA SER A 40 3.91 6.58 -9.28
C SER A 40 5.37 6.53 -8.93
N TYR A 41 6.10 5.63 -9.56
CA TYR A 41 7.55 5.65 -9.56
C TYR A 41 8.10 5.33 -10.93
N THR A 42 9.34 5.76 -11.15
CA THR A 42 10.11 5.44 -12.35
C THR A 42 11.40 4.75 -11.96
N SER A 43 11.86 3.83 -12.80
CA SER A 43 13.10 3.09 -12.58
C SER A 43 13.64 2.57 -13.92
N TYR A 44 14.62 1.68 -13.89
CA TYR A 44 15.15 0.95 -15.02
C TYR A 44 15.54 -0.47 -14.60
N MET A 45 15.75 -1.36 -15.56
CA MET A 45 16.21 -2.73 -15.33
C MET A 45 17.40 -3.03 -16.23
N LYS A 46 18.40 -3.72 -15.71
CA LYS A 46 19.59 -4.10 -16.49
C LYS A 46 19.91 -5.57 -16.25
N GLY A 47 19.77 -6.38 -17.30
CA GLY A 47 20.14 -7.80 -17.29
C GLY A 47 19.36 -8.65 -16.29
N VAL A 48 18.10 -8.33 -16.01
CA VAL A 48 17.29 -9.08 -15.04
C VAL A 48 16.93 -10.46 -15.60
N GLN A 49 17.02 -11.48 -14.75
CA GLN A 49 16.67 -12.85 -15.09
C GLN A 49 15.15 -13.05 -15.07
N PRO A 50 14.64 -14.10 -15.74
CA PRO A 50 13.27 -14.58 -15.55
C PRO A 50 12.93 -14.77 -14.07
N GLY A 51 11.72 -14.37 -13.68
CA GLY A 51 11.28 -14.39 -12.28
C GLY A 51 11.74 -13.20 -11.45
N PHE A 52 12.41 -12.20 -12.04
CA PHE A 52 12.74 -10.96 -11.34
C PHE A 52 11.48 -10.26 -10.82
N GLU A 53 11.46 -9.98 -9.52
CA GLU A 53 10.42 -9.19 -8.85
C GLU A 53 10.84 -7.72 -8.73
N SER A 54 9.91 -6.82 -9.00
CA SER A 54 10.10 -5.39 -8.73
C SER A 54 10.13 -5.07 -7.24
N THR A 55 10.47 -3.82 -6.91
CA THR A 55 10.09 -3.27 -5.61
C THR A 55 8.57 -3.32 -5.44
N ARG A 56 8.13 -3.52 -4.21
CA ARG A 56 6.72 -3.44 -3.84
C ARG A 56 6.29 -1.97 -3.77
N TRP A 57 5.03 -1.71 -4.11
CA TRP A 57 4.35 -0.44 -3.84
C TRP A 57 3.05 -0.70 -3.08
N ARG A 58 2.57 0.31 -2.35
CA ARG A 58 1.33 0.23 -1.58
C ARG A 58 0.27 1.12 -2.17
N GLU A 59 -0.90 0.54 -2.43
CA GLU A 59 -2.10 1.24 -2.87
C GLU A 59 -3.03 1.39 -1.66
N GLU A 60 -3.18 2.63 -1.19
CA GLU A 60 -3.91 2.96 0.05
C GLU A 60 -5.42 3.00 -0.14
N THR A 61 -5.86 3.49 -1.30
CA THR A 61 -7.27 3.55 -1.67
C THR A 61 -7.64 2.38 -2.57
N SER A 62 -8.94 2.22 -2.84
CA SER A 62 -9.45 1.37 -3.91
C SER A 62 -9.04 1.89 -5.29
N ALA A 63 -7.78 2.30 -5.49
CA ALA A 63 -7.20 2.50 -6.79
C ALA A 63 -7.48 1.22 -7.57
N THR A 64 -8.37 1.35 -8.54
CA THR A 64 -8.82 0.21 -9.32
C THR A 64 -7.83 -0.08 -10.42
N THR A 65 -6.87 0.79 -10.73
CA THR A 65 -6.10 0.68 -11.97
C THR A 65 -4.63 0.91 -11.77
N THR A 66 -3.82 -0.13 -12.00
CA THR A 66 -2.37 -0.04 -12.06
C THR A 66 -1.95 -0.09 -13.52
N THR A 67 -1.07 0.82 -13.92
CA THR A 67 -0.44 0.82 -15.24
C THR A 67 1.06 0.66 -15.10
N ILE A 68 1.62 -0.32 -15.81
CA ILE A 68 3.06 -0.55 -15.89
C ILE A 68 3.51 -0.31 -17.33
N LYS A 69 4.48 0.58 -17.51
CA LYS A 69 5.03 0.94 -18.84
C LYS A 69 6.50 0.59 -18.89
N PHE A 70 6.94 -0.13 -19.92
CA PHE A 70 8.36 -0.30 -20.23
C PHE A 70 8.67 0.39 -21.55
N THR A 71 9.74 1.18 -21.54
CA THR A 71 10.24 1.90 -22.71
C THR A 71 11.67 1.45 -23.00
N GLY A 72 11.94 1.13 -24.27
CA GLY A 72 13.28 0.72 -24.73
C GLY A 72 13.76 -0.56 -24.06
N CYS A 73 13.13 -1.67 -24.40
CA CYS A 73 13.49 -3.01 -23.94
C CYS A 73 14.63 -3.59 -24.78
N THR A 74 15.48 -4.39 -24.14
CA THR A 74 16.42 -5.30 -24.80
C THR A 74 16.25 -6.66 -24.16
N SER A 75 16.03 -7.69 -24.98
CA SER A 75 15.77 -9.05 -24.56
C SER A 75 16.32 -10.00 -25.61
N ASP A 76 16.74 -11.19 -25.18
CA ASP A 76 17.08 -12.31 -26.07
C ASP A 76 15.81 -13.04 -26.57
N GLY A 77 14.65 -12.79 -25.97
CA GLY A 77 13.34 -13.25 -26.43
C GLY A 77 12.51 -12.17 -27.12
N SER A 78 11.55 -12.60 -27.95
CA SER A 78 10.67 -11.71 -28.76
C SER A 78 9.51 -11.07 -27.99
N VAL A 79 9.29 -11.46 -26.73
CA VAL A 79 8.23 -10.94 -25.86
C VAL A 79 8.78 -10.79 -24.45
N VAL A 80 8.51 -9.67 -23.81
CA VAL A 80 8.70 -9.50 -22.36
C VAL A 80 7.34 -9.69 -21.68
N ASN A 81 7.19 -10.72 -20.86
CA ASN A 81 5.97 -10.97 -20.12
C ASN A 81 6.03 -10.27 -18.77
N VAL A 82 5.01 -9.51 -18.43
CA VAL A 82 4.90 -8.83 -17.14
C VAL A 82 3.63 -9.31 -16.44
N THR A 83 3.78 -9.83 -15.24
CA THR A 83 2.67 -10.27 -14.39
C THR A 83 2.63 -9.38 -13.15
N MET A 84 1.50 -8.73 -12.87
CA MET A 84 1.30 -8.07 -11.58
C MET A 84 0.91 -9.12 -10.53
N ALA A 85 1.41 -8.97 -9.31
CA ALA A 85 1.08 -9.82 -8.18
C ALA A 85 0.75 -8.98 -6.94
N LYS A 86 -0.21 -9.47 -6.14
CA LYS A 86 -0.55 -8.92 -4.83
C LYS A 86 0.18 -9.69 -3.75
N ASP A 87 0.96 -8.97 -2.95
CA ASP A 87 1.61 -9.52 -1.77
C ASP A 87 0.57 -9.68 -0.65
N ILE A 88 0.33 -10.93 -0.25
CA ILE A 88 -0.61 -11.27 0.82
C ILE A 88 0.19 -11.86 1.98
N GLY A 89 0.58 -11.00 2.92
CA GLY A 89 1.37 -11.39 4.08
C GLY A 89 0.83 -12.64 4.79
N GLY A 90 1.62 -13.72 4.81
CA GLY A 90 1.27 -14.97 5.47
C GLY A 90 0.38 -15.92 4.64
N ALA A 91 0.11 -15.61 3.37
CA ALA A 91 -0.61 -16.47 2.44
C ALA A 91 0.09 -16.48 1.05
N PRO A 92 -0.30 -17.37 0.13
CA PRO A 92 0.17 -17.29 -1.25
C PRO A 92 -0.28 -15.99 -1.92
N ASP A 93 0.61 -15.40 -2.70
CA ASP A 93 0.34 -14.19 -3.47
C ASP A 93 -0.68 -14.44 -4.58
N THR A 94 -1.50 -13.42 -4.87
CA THR A 94 -2.45 -13.47 -5.98
C THR A 94 -1.79 -12.94 -7.25
N TYR A 95 -1.73 -13.77 -8.28
CA TYR A 95 -1.19 -13.41 -9.59
C TYR A 95 -2.32 -12.92 -10.51
N TYR A 96 -2.12 -11.78 -11.14
CA TYR A 96 -3.06 -11.23 -12.11
C TYR A 96 -2.70 -11.65 -13.55
N THR A 97 -3.51 -11.22 -14.51
CA THR A 97 -3.31 -11.52 -15.93
C THR A 97 -1.91 -11.11 -16.40
N LYS A 98 -1.25 -12.01 -17.13
CA LYS A 98 0.03 -11.75 -17.78
C LYS A 98 -0.15 -10.82 -18.98
N ALA A 99 0.62 -9.74 -19.05
CA ALA A 99 0.64 -8.82 -20.17
C ALA A 99 1.90 -9.03 -21.03
N ALA A 100 1.72 -9.03 -22.36
CA ALA A 100 2.78 -9.25 -23.34
C ALA A 100 3.34 -7.92 -23.86
N TYR A 101 4.60 -7.63 -23.56
CA TYR A 101 5.29 -6.40 -23.93
C TYR A 101 6.19 -6.69 -25.14
N THR A 102 5.68 -6.41 -26.33
CA THR A 102 6.40 -6.58 -27.60
C THR A 102 6.89 -5.26 -28.17
N LYS A 103 6.04 -4.22 -28.12
CA LYS A 103 6.34 -2.90 -28.68
C LYS A 103 7.61 -2.26 -28.13
N CYS A 104 7.90 -2.41 -26.84
CA CYS A 104 9.11 -1.83 -26.25
C CYS A 104 10.42 -2.41 -26.82
N LEU A 105 10.37 -3.56 -27.50
CA LEU A 105 11.52 -4.18 -28.17
C LEU A 105 11.83 -3.57 -29.54
N GLU A 106 10.89 -2.81 -30.13
CA GLU A 106 11.06 -2.26 -31.48
C GLU A 106 12.13 -1.17 -31.56
N SER A 107 12.29 -0.37 -30.50
CA SER A 107 13.27 0.71 -30.45
C SER A 107 13.52 1.19 -29.02
N SER A 108 14.60 1.95 -28.81
CA SER A 108 14.96 2.53 -27.50
C SER A 108 13.97 3.56 -26.94
N THR A 109 12.96 3.96 -27.71
CA THR A 109 11.90 4.92 -27.33
C THR A 109 10.49 4.32 -27.44
N SER A 110 10.35 3.13 -28.03
CA SER A 110 9.07 2.44 -28.11
C SER A 110 8.62 1.99 -26.73
N THR A 111 7.32 2.06 -26.46
CA THR A 111 6.73 1.76 -25.15
C THR A 111 5.67 0.68 -25.25
N SER A 112 5.74 -0.29 -24.35
CA SER A 112 4.68 -1.27 -24.07
C SER A 112 3.99 -0.91 -22.77
N THR A 113 2.68 -1.13 -22.70
CA THR A 113 1.84 -0.78 -21.57
C THR A 113 0.97 -1.98 -21.19
N GLY A 114 0.98 -2.32 -19.92
CA GLY A 114 0.03 -3.24 -19.29
C GLY A 114 -0.81 -2.47 -18.28
N THR A 115 -2.10 -2.82 -18.20
CA THR A 115 -3.05 -2.19 -17.30
C THR A 115 -3.85 -3.29 -16.60
N TRP A 116 -3.89 -3.21 -15.27
CA TRP A 116 -4.65 -4.11 -14.42
C TRP A 116 -5.72 -3.30 -13.73
N ASN A 117 -6.97 -3.76 -13.86
CA ASN A 117 -8.13 -3.10 -13.29
C ASN A 117 -8.71 -3.96 -12.15
N ASP A 118 -9.48 -3.32 -11.27
CA ASP A 118 -10.31 -3.92 -10.22
C ASP A 118 -9.55 -4.86 -9.26
N HIS A 119 -8.26 -4.61 -9.02
CA HIS A 119 -7.42 -5.39 -8.10
C HIS A 119 -7.53 -4.94 -6.63
N GLY A 120 -8.06 -3.74 -6.39
CA GLY A 120 -8.34 -3.18 -5.07
C GLY A 120 -7.10 -2.72 -4.31
N ALA A 121 -7.29 -2.22 -3.08
CA ALA A 121 -6.18 -1.75 -2.24
C ALA A 121 -5.25 -2.90 -1.81
N GLY A 122 -3.97 -2.61 -1.60
CA GLY A 122 -3.00 -3.62 -1.15
C GLY A 122 -1.54 -3.29 -1.50
N SER A 123 -0.66 -4.24 -1.22
CA SER A 123 0.74 -4.19 -1.63
C SER A 123 0.92 -5.00 -2.91
N TYR A 124 1.59 -4.43 -3.90
CA TYR A 124 1.75 -5.04 -5.21
C TYR A 124 3.20 -4.98 -5.69
N TYR A 125 3.55 -5.89 -6.57
CA TYR A 125 4.80 -5.92 -7.31
C TYR A 125 4.53 -6.50 -8.71
N PHE A 126 5.52 -6.44 -9.59
CA PHE A 126 5.45 -7.15 -10.87
C PHE A 126 6.61 -8.12 -11.03
N ILE A 127 6.38 -9.14 -11.84
CA ILE A 127 7.33 -10.20 -12.15
C ILE A 127 7.59 -10.21 -13.66
N VAL A 128 8.87 -10.30 -14.04
CA VAL A 128 9.30 -10.32 -15.44
C VAL A 128 9.58 -11.76 -15.88
N ASN A 129 8.99 -12.15 -17.01
CA ASN A 129 9.23 -13.45 -17.66
C ASN A 129 9.10 -14.66 -16.74
N ASP A 130 8.13 -14.65 -15.82
CA ASP A 130 7.92 -15.77 -14.91
C ASP A 130 7.71 -17.10 -15.67
N GLY A 131 8.48 -18.12 -15.28
CA GLY A 131 8.58 -19.43 -15.94
C GLY A 131 9.32 -19.44 -17.31
N GLY A 132 9.95 -18.33 -17.71
CA GLY A 132 10.69 -18.19 -18.97
C GLY A 132 12.20 -18.35 -18.83
N PHE A 133 12.92 -18.04 -19.92
CA PHE A 133 14.39 -18.14 -20.01
C PHE A 133 15.08 -16.83 -20.43
N SER A 134 14.30 -15.84 -20.84
CA SER A 134 14.82 -14.62 -21.47
C SER A 134 15.27 -13.55 -20.49
N VAL A 135 16.50 -13.05 -20.68
CA VAL A 135 17.09 -11.96 -19.91
C VAL A 135 16.61 -10.62 -20.45
N VAL A 136 16.22 -9.71 -19.56
CA VAL A 136 15.61 -8.43 -19.95
C VAL A 136 16.38 -7.23 -19.39
N SER A 137 16.54 -6.20 -20.21
CA SER A 137 16.88 -4.85 -19.79
C SER A 137 15.80 -3.89 -20.25
N VAL A 138 15.49 -2.88 -19.44
CA VAL A 138 14.50 -1.85 -19.74
C VAL A 138 15.11 -0.49 -19.42
N LYS A 139 15.18 0.38 -20.43
CA LYS A 139 15.78 1.71 -20.30
C LYS A 139 15.02 2.60 -19.32
N SER A 140 13.69 2.56 -19.37
CA SER A 140 12.82 3.28 -18.44
C SER A 140 11.57 2.46 -18.18
N LEU A 141 11.24 2.27 -16.91
CA LEU A 141 9.96 1.73 -16.49
C LEU A 141 9.21 2.73 -15.63
N THR A 142 7.89 2.75 -15.74
CA THR A 142 7.00 3.55 -14.91
C THR A 142 5.89 2.66 -14.40
N VAL A 143 5.66 2.72 -13.09
CA VAL A 143 4.47 2.15 -12.46
C VAL A 143 3.63 3.30 -11.95
N SER A 144 2.33 3.25 -12.21
CA SER A 144 1.35 4.25 -11.76
C SER A 144 0.10 3.56 -11.26
N TRP A 145 -0.44 4.01 -10.15
CA TRP A 145 -1.64 3.50 -9.48
C TRP A 145 -2.42 4.64 -8.84
#